data_AF-A0A3D5ISG8-F1
#
_entry.id   AF-A0A3D5ISG8-F1
#
_cell.length_a   1.000
_cell.length_b   1.000
_cell.length_c   1.000
_cell.angle_alpha   90.00
_cell.angle_beta   90.00
_cell.angle_gamma   90.00
#
_symmetry.space_group_name_H-M   'P 1'
#
loop_
_entity.id
_entity.type
_entity.pdbx_description
1 polymer ?
#
loop_
_entity_poly.entity_id
_entity_poly.type
_entity_poly.pdbx_seq_one_letter_code
_entity_poly.pdbx_strand_id
1 'polypeptide(L)'
;FNYYLKNIHAVNNWDLVDYSTPHIIGDYLFKHQDKRSLLYDWAKSNSLWERRIAIVATFSFIKQGEFSPTLEIGKLLLNDKADLIHKALGWMLREIYKKDSKTCKTFLRENYAQ
;
A
#
# COMPACT_ATOMS: atom_id res chain seq x y z
N PHE A 1 -14.30 -0.79 9.17
CA PHE A 1 -13.97 0.26 8.19
C PHE A 1 -14.26 1.67 8.71
N ASN A 2 -15.51 2.15 8.80
CA ASN A 2 -15.81 3.54 9.20
C ASN A 2 -15.21 3.96 10.55
N TYR A 3 -15.22 3.06 11.55
CA TYR A 3 -14.57 3.32 12.84
C TYR A 3 -13.06 3.53 12.71
N TYR A 4 -12.40 2.74 11.86
CA TYR A 4 -10.97 2.89 11.57
C TYR A 4 -10.69 4.24 10.93
N LEU A 5 -11.49 4.63 9.93
CA LEU A 5 -11.34 5.93 9.26
C LEU A 5 -11.50 7.10 10.22
N LYS A 6 -12.52 7.06 11.08
CA LYS A 6 -12.76 8.10 12.08
C LYS A 6 -11.60 8.27 13.05
N ASN A 7 -10.81 7.22 13.26
CA ASN A 7 -9.70 7.17 14.21
C ASN A 7 -8.34 6.94 13.52
N ILE A 8 -8.21 7.26 12.22
CA ILE A 8 -7.01 6.93 11.43
C ILE A 8 -5.73 7.54 12.04
N HIS A 9 -5.85 8.70 12.69
CA HIS A 9 -4.75 9.37 13.38
C HIS A 9 -4.22 8.62 14.62
N ALA A 10 -5.01 7.71 15.20
CA ALA A 10 -4.55 6.84 16.28
C ALA A 10 -3.72 5.65 15.76
N VAL A 11 -3.77 5.38 14.46
CA VAL A 11 -2.98 4.33 13.80
C VAL A 11 -1.62 4.92 13.41
N ASN A 12 -0.79 5.18 14.42
CA ASN A 12 0.40 6.04 14.32
C ASN A 12 1.72 5.33 14.62
N ASN A 13 1.77 4.01 14.42
CA ASN A 13 3.00 3.23 14.55
C ASN A 13 2.98 2.06 13.54
N TRP A 14 4.17 1.58 13.19
CA TRP A 14 4.33 0.59 12.12
C TRP A 14 3.69 -0.76 12.45
N ASP A 15 3.75 -1.21 13.71
CA ASP A 15 3.18 -2.50 14.12
C ASP A 15 1.65 -2.48 14.01
N LEU A 16 1.02 -1.42 14.52
CA LEU A 16 -0.43 -1.25 14.43
C LEU A 16 -0.90 -1.13 12.98
N VAL A 17 -0.19 -0.35 12.14
CA VAL A 17 -0.51 -0.24 10.71
C VAL A 17 -0.40 -1.61 10.04
N ASP A 18 0.73 -2.30 10.22
CA ASP A 18 1.04 -3.55 9.51
C ASP A 18 0.11 -4.69 9.91
N TYR A 19 -0.28 -4.75 11.18
CA TYR A 19 -1.22 -5.75 11.68
C TYR A 19 -2.65 -5.46 11.22
N SER A 20 -3.14 -4.23 11.40
CA SER A 20 -4.58 -3.95 11.27
C SER A 20 -5.01 -3.57 9.84
N THR A 21 -4.14 -2.89 9.09
CA THR A 21 -4.51 -2.27 7.81
C THR A 21 -4.96 -3.29 6.77
N PRO A 22 -4.25 -4.42 6.53
CA PRO A 22 -4.69 -5.38 5.52
C PRO A 22 -6.10 -5.92 5.82
N HIS A 23 -6.36 -6.28 7.07
CA HIS A 23 -7.60 -6.94 7.47
C HIS A 23 -8.81 -6.00 7.56
N ILE A 24 -8.60 -4.72 7.86
CA ILE A 24 -9.70 -3.76 8.04
C ILE A 24 -9.91 -2.88 6.81
N ILE A 25 -8.82 -2.29 6.30
CA ILE A 25 -8.85 -1.37 5.16
C ILE A 25 -8.71 -2.15 3.85
N GLY A 26 -7.69 -3.00 3.75
CA GLY A 26 -7.41 -3.78 2.55
C GLY A 26 -8.60 -4.65 2.13
N ASP A 27 -9.10 -5.49 3.03
CA ASP A 27 -10.21 -6.40 2.77
C ASP A 27 -11.51 -5.66 2.44
N TYR A 28 -11.75 -4.51 3.06
CA TYR A 28 -12.94 -3.71 2.79
C TYR A 28 -12.87 -3.07 1.40
N LEU A 29 -11.73 -2.44 1.05
CA LEU A 29 -11.55 -1.75 -0.25
C LEU A 29 -11.43 -2.73 -1.41
N PHE A 30 -10.97 -3.95 -1.17
CA PHE A 30 -11.04 -5.01 -2.17
C PHE A 30 -12.50 -5.33 -2.56
N LYS A 31 -13.41 -5.38 -1.57
CA LYS A 31 -14.84 -5.65 -1.78
C LYS A 31 -15.65 -4.44 -2.26
N HIS A 32 -15.16 -3.22 -2.03
CA HIS A 32 -15.83 -1.96 -2.36
C HIS A 32 -14.92 -1.14 -3.29
N GLN A 33 -14.87 -1.56 -4.56
CA GLN A 33 -13.91 -1.00 -5.52
C GLN A 33 -14.15 0.49 -5.81
N ASP A 34 -15.38 0.97 -5.63
CA ASP A 34 -15.79 2.38 -5.74
C ASP A 34 -15.04 3.30 -4.76
N LYS A 35 -14.49 2.75 -3.65
CA LYS A 35 -13.79 3.51 -2.61
C LYS A 35 -12.27 3.43 -2.69
N ARG A 36 -11.72 2.79 -3.73
CA ARG A 36 -10.26 2.60 -3.88
C ARG A 36 -9.49 3.90 -4.04
N SER A 37 -10.14 4.98 -4.50
CA SER A 37 -9.55 6.31 -4.60
C SER A 37 -8.90 6.76 -3.29
N LEU A 38 -9.45 6.35 -2.13
CA LEU A 38 -8.90 6.65 -0.81
C LEU A 38 -7.43 6.22 -0.65
N LEU A 39 -7.02 5.11 -1.26
CA LEU A 39 -5.63 4.66 -1.20
C LEU A 39 -4.69 5.66 -1.88
N TYR A 40 -5.11 6.23 -3.00
CA TYR A 40 -4.33 7.20 -3.76
C TYR A 40 -4.31 8.56 -3.07
N ASP A 41 -5.41 8.94 -2.41
CA ASP A 41 -5.47 10.15 -1.59
C ASP A 41 -4.50 10.04 -0.40
N TRP A 42 -4.50 8.91 0.30
CA TRP A 42 -3.57 8.66 1.41
C TRP A 42 -2.12 8.55 0.96
N ALA A 43 -1.84 7.96 -0.20
CA ALA A 43 -0.49 7.88 -0.77
C ALA A 43 0.13 9.28 -1.02
N LYS A 44 -0.70 10.31 -1.23
CA LYS A 44 -0.28 11.70 -1.44
C LYS A 44 -0.30 12.54 -0.16
N SER A 45 -0.72 11.96 0.97
CA SER A 45 -0.83 12.69 2.23
C SER A 45 0.53 13.07 2.81
N ASN A 46 0.58 14.18 3.54
CA ASN A 46 1.75 14.56 4.33
C ASN A 46 2.00 13.60 5.52
N SER A 47 0.97 12.87 5.95
CA SER A 47 1.08 11.90 7.05
C SER A 47 1.82 10.64 6.61
N LEU A 48 2.94 10.35 7.27
CA LEU A 48 3.70 9.10 7.07
C LEU A 48 2.78 7.88 7.23
N TRP A 49 1.92 7.89 8.25
CA TRP A 49 1.07 6.74 8.56
C TRP A 49 -0.03 6.52 7.53
N GLU A 50 -0.60 7.60 6.98
CA GLU A 50 -1.58 7.47 5.89
C GLU A 50 -0.92 6.91 4.62
N ARG A 51 0.27 7.39 4.25
CA ARG A 51 1.03 6.81 3.12
C ARG A 51 1.39 5.34 3.36
N ARG A 52 1.75 4.97 4.59
CA ARG A 52 2.00 3.56 4.95
C ARG A 52 0.72 2.73 4.85
N ILE A 53 -0.40 3.25 5.35
CA ILE A 53 -1.72 2.59 5.24
C ILE A 53 -2.07 2.36 3.77
N ALA A 54 -1.84 3.36 2.90
CA ALA A 54 -2.12 3.26 1.47
C ALA A 54 -1.41 2.05 0.83
N ILE A 55 -0.11 1.90 1.06
CA ILE A 55 0.66 0.81 0.46
C ILE A 55 0.37 -0.54 1.14
N VAL A 56 0.30 -0.59 2.48
CA VAL A 56 0.08 -1.84 3.22
C VAL A 56 -1.33 -2.41 3.00
N ALA A 57 -2.35 -1.57 2.84
CA ALA A 57 -3.70 -2.01 2.52
C ALA A 57 -3.76 -2.83 1.23
N THR A 58 -2.86 -2.55 0.28
CA THR A 58 -2.81 -3.31 -0.98
C THR A 58 -2.38 -4.76 -0.81
N PHE A 59 -1.88 -5.16 0.37
CA PHE A 59 -1.54 -6.57 0.62
C PHE A 59 -2.74 -7.50 0.41
N SER A 60 -3.95 -7.07 0.77
CA SER A 60 -5.17 -7.84 0.52
C SER A 60 -5.45 -8.03 -0.97
N PHE A 61 -5.12 -7.06 -1.81
CA PHE A 61 -5.29 -7.11 -3.26
C PHE A 61 -4.27 -8.08 -3.88
N ILE A 62 -3.01 -8.00 -3.43
CA ILE A 62 -1.93 -8.91 -3.84
C ILE A 62 -2.32 -10.36 -3.52
N LYS A 63 -2.90 -10.62 -2.34
CA LYS A 63 -3.39 -11.96 -1.97
C LYS A 63 -4.38 -12.51 -2.99
N GLN A 64 -5.22 -11.65 -3.55
CA GLN A 64 -6.24 -11.98 -4.55
C GLN A 64 -5.73 -11.94 -6.00
N GLY A 65 -4.43 -11.69 -6.21
CA GLY A 65 -3.82 -11.63 -7.55
C GLY A 65 -3.99 -10.29 -8.26
N GLU A 66 -4.45 -9.25 -7.56
CA GLU A 66 -4.61 -7.92 -8.12
C GLU A 66 -3.42 -7.03 -7.72
N PHE A 67 -2.56 -6.70 -8.70
CA PHE A 67 -1.30 -6.00 -8.44
C PHE A 67 -1.31 -4.53 -8.81
N SER A 68 -2.21 -4.09 -9.71
CA SER A 68 -2.24 -2.72 -10.23
C SER A 68 -2.29 -1.66 -9.13
N PRO A 69 -3.15 -1.77 -8.09
CA PRO A 69 -3.19 -0.77 -7.02
C PRO A 69 -1.85 -0.62 -6.28
N THR A 70 -1.18 -1.74 -5.98
CA THR A 70 0.14 -1.71 -5.33
C THR A 70 1.18 -1.03 -6.21
N LEU A 71 1.22 -1.36 -7.51
CA LEU A 71 2.23 -0.82 -8.43
C LEU A 71 2.00 0.67 -8.68
N GLU A 72 0.75 1.11 -8.84
CA GLU A 72 0.40 2.52 -9.05
C GLU A 72 0.74 3.36 -7.81
N ILE A 73 0.36 2.90 -6.61
CA ILE A 73 0.76 3.56 -5.36
C ILE A 73 2.27 3.51 -5.19
N GLY A 74 2.90 2.39 -5.57
CA GLY A 74 4.35 2.25 -5.57
C GLY A 74 5.03 3.36 -6.35
N LYS A 75 4.55 3.70 -7.56
CA LYS A 75 5.10 4.82 -8.36
C LYS A 75 5.00 6.16 -7.63
N LEU A 76 3.89 6.42 -6.93
CA LEU A 76 3.72 7.65 -6.16
C LEU A 76 4.69 7.76 -4.99
N LEU A 77 5.11 6.63 -4.42
CA LEU A 77 5.94 6.55 -3.22
C LEU A 77 7.42 6.25 -3.50
N LEU A 78 7.85 6.12 -4.77
CA LEU A 78 9.25 5.86 -5.13
C LEU A 78 10.21 6.90 -4.55
N ASN A 79 9.78 8.17 -4.54
CA ASN A 79 10.57 9.31 -4.08
C ASN A 79 10.16 9.81 -2.68
N ASP A 80 9.49 8.97 -1.89
CA ASP A 80 9.20 9.31 -0.50
C ASP A 80 10.51 9.59 0.27
N LYS A 81 10.46 10.44 1.29
CA LYS A 81 11.65 10.73 2.12
C LYS A 81 11.76 9.81 3.33
N ALA A 82 10.67 9.13 3.69
CA ALA A 82 10.62 8.29 4.86
C ALA A 82 11.06 6.84 4.56
N ASP A 83 12.13 6.41 5.20
CA ASP A 83 12.64 5.03 5.14
C ASP A 83 11.55 3.97 5.46
N LEU A 84 10.66 4.27 6.41
CA LEU A 84 9.54 3.39 6.74
C LEU A 84 8.62 3.13 5.54
N ILE A 85 8.44 4.10 4.64
CA ILE A 85 7.62 3.93 3.44
C ILE A 85 8.33 3.03 2.44
N HIS A 86 9.63 3.22 2.20
CA HIS A 86 10.39 2.33 1.31
C HIS A 86 10.42 0.89 1.81
N LYS A 87 10.50 0.67 3.13
CA LYS A 87 10.39 -0.67 3.73
C LYS A 87 9.03 -1.31 3.46
N ALA A 88 7.94 -0.55 3.57
CA ALA A 88 6.60 -1.04 3.26
C ALA A 88 6.42 -1.33 1.76
N LEU A 89 6.90 -0.44 0.89
CA LEU A 89 6.88 -0.63 -0.56
C LEU A 89 7.70 -1.86 -0.97
N GLY A 90 8.94 -1.99 -0.48
CA GLY A 90 9.79 -3.14 -0.74
C GLY A 90 9.17 -4.45 -0.26
N TRP A 91 8.48 -4.43 0.88
CA TRP A 91 7.69 -5.58 1.33
C TRP A 91 6.57 -5.92 0.34
N MET A 92 5.74 -4.97 -0.07
CA MET A 92 4.64 -5.24 -1.01
C MET A 92 5.15 -5.74 -2.37
N LEU A 93 6.24 -5.17 -2.89
CA LEU A 93 6.89 -5.65 -4.12
C LEU A 93 7.42 -7.08 -3.97
N ARG A 94 7.95 -7.44 -2.79
CA ARG A 94 8.34 -8.83 -2.49
C ARG A 94 7.13 -9.77 -2.48
N GLU A 95 5.99 -9.34 -1.95
CA GLU A 95 4.77 -10.15 -1.96
C GLU A 95 4.20 -10.33 -3.38
N ILE A 96 4.29 -9.32 -4.24
CA ILE A 96 4.00 -9.47 -5.68
C ILE A 96 4.99 -10.45 -6.31
N TYR A 97 6.30 -10.30 -6.06
CA TYR A 97 7.33 -11.16 -6.65
C TYR A 97 7.07 -12.66 -6.40
N LYS A 98 6.64 -13.00 -5.17
CA LYS A 98 6.29 -14.39 -4.79
C LYS A 98 5.15 -14.97 -5.61
N LYS A 99 4.22 -14.13 -6.11
CA LYS A 99 3.05 -14.54 -6.90
C LYS A 99 3.27 -14.41 -8.40
N ASP A 100 3.85 -13.29 -8.82
CA ASP A 100 4.18 -12.98 -10.21
C ASP A 100 5.50 -12.20 -10.28
N SER A 101 6.57 -12.97 -10.42
CA SER A 101 7.92 -12.42 -10.54
C SER A 101 8.13 -11.60 -11.82
N LYS A 102 7.37 -11.88 -12.90
CA LYS A 102 7.50 -11.15 -14.17
C LYS A 102 6.98 -9.73 -14.00
N THR A 103 5.78 -9.59 -13.45
CA THR A 103 5.16 -8.28 -13.18
C THR A 103 6.05 -7.44 -12.25
N CYS A 104 6.55 -8.01 -11.16
CA CYS A 104 7.44 -7.29 -10.24
C CYS A 104 8.76 -6.87 -10.92
N LYS A 105 9.41 -7.76 -11.69
CA LYS A 105 10.66 -7.43 -12.40
C LYS A 105 10.45 -6.35 -13.46
N THR A 106 9.33 -6.36 -14.17
CA THR A 106 8.97 -5.30 -15.13
C THR A 106 8.88 -3.95 -14.41
N PHE A 107 8.11 -3.89 -13.31
CA PHE A 107 8.01 -2.68 -12.51
C PHE A 107 9.39 -2.17 -12.04
N LEU A 108 10.24 -3.05 -11.50
CA LEU A 108 11.57 -2.64 -11.04
C LEU A 108 12.43 -2.10 -12.18
N ARG A 109 12.43 -2.73 -13.37
CA ARG A 109 13.22 -2.26 -14.52
C ARG A 109 12.77 -0.90 -15.02
N GLU A 110 11.47 -0.66 -15.07
CA GLU A 110 10.89 0.61 -15.54
C GLU A 110 11.19 1.78 -14.58
N ASN A 111 11.49 1.49 -13.31
CA ASN A 111 11.61 2.50 -12.26
C ASN A 111 12.99 2.51 -11.56
N TYR A 112 13.97 1.72 -12.02
CA TYR A 112 15.30 1.62 -11.40
C TYR A 112 16.16 2.89 -11.55
N ALA A 113 15.93 3.69 -12.59
CA ALA A 113 16.75 4.85 -12.94
C ALA A 113 16.19 6.21 -12.47
N GLN A 114 15.11 6.20 -11.69
CA GLN A 114 14.51 7.41 -11.10
C GLN A 114 15.13 7.69 -9.74
#